data_AF-A0A3A9AEE6-F1
#
_entry.id   AF-A0A3A9AEE6-F1
#
_cell.length_a   1.000
_cell.length_b   1.000
_cell.length_c   1.000
_cell.angle_alpha   90.00
_cell.angle_beta   90.00
_cell.angle_gamma   90.00
#
_symmetry.space_group_name_H-M   'P 1'
#
loop_
_entity.id
_entity.type
_entity.pdbx_description
1 polymer ?
#
loop_
_entity_poly.entity_id
_entity_poly.type
_entity_poly.pdbx_seq_one_letter_code
_entity_poly.pdbx_strand_id
1 'polypeptide(L)'
;MGDGCIMMKEIKWNDRFNVGVESIDSAHRKLFSIVGKLIALNADEGKQQHACREGIKYFKSYTMKHFADEEAYMRSINYPGLAIHKSLHDSLRDKTLPALEAEMEANDYSTESVGHFLGICVGWLNGHIMVEDRAITGKNPHKWVHQPDDNELENLEKALSQALESLSQADVDVISRRYSGEEFSTGKTLCFRLTYHTEKKKTIRIYLVYEESLVLHTLSEILGKDIHRIDQTVITAMKLLSEQFVTRLKTHFPLTECGTLERNDMLTFEQFVRTFDKEYPPYSLLLGAEGKGYFTFCAQT
;
A
#
# COMPACT_ATOMS: atom_id res chain seq x y z
N MET A 1 -18.88 8.18 22.77
CA MET A 1 -19.58 6.99 22.24
C MET A 1 -19.60 7.12 20.73
N GLY A 2 -18.90 6.22 20.02
CA GLY A 2 -19.17 5.92 18.62
C GLY A 2 -18.34 6.64 17.55
N ASP A 3 -17.01 6.68 17.66
CA ASP A 3 -16.17 6.84 16.46
C ASP A 3 -15.68 5.45 16.05
N GLY A 4 -16.57 4.75 15.36
CA GLY A 4 -16.32 3.39 14.87
C GLY A 4 -15.39 3.45 13.66
N CYS A 5 -14.28 2.73 13.75
CA CYS A 5 -13.56 2.17 12.61
C CYS A 5 -14.59 1.75 11.56
N ILE A 6 -14.45 2.20 10.31
CA ILE A 6 -15.36 1.83 9.22
C ILE A 6 -15.20 0.33 8.97
N MET A 7 -15.95 -0.47 9.70
CA MET A 7 -15.97 -1.92 9.55
C MET A 7 -16.54 -2.23 8.16
N MET A 8 -15.71 -2.80 7.30
CA MET A 8 -16.12 -3.32 6.00
C MET A 8 -17.27 -4.30 6.21
N LYS A 9 -18.51 -3.91 5.89
CA LYS A 9 -19.70 -4.69 6.26
C LYS A 9 -19.89 -5.94 5.41
N GLU A 10 -19.46 -5.90 4.16
CA GLU A 10 -19.65 -7.02 3.24
C GLU A 10 -18.70 -6.88 2.04
N ILE A 11 -18.15 -8.01 1.58
CA ILE A 11 -17.45 -8.10 0.30
C ILE A 11 -18.13 -9.17 -0.56
N LYS A 12 -18.43 -8.83 -1.81
CA LYS A 12 -19.04 -9.75 -2.77
C LYS A 12 -18.26 -9.78 -4.06
N TRP A 13 -18.16 -10.97 -4.63
CA TRP A 13 -17.71 -11.15 -6.00
C TRP A 13 -18.61 -10.35 -6.96
N ASN A 14 -18.01 -9.78 -7.99
CA ASN A 14 -18.68 -9.07 -9.06
C ASN A 14 -18.07 -9.50 -10.39
N ASP A 15 -18.88 -9.73 -11.41
CA ASP A 15 -18.41 -10.22 -12.71
C ASP A 15 -17.42 -9.29 -13.42
N ARG A 16 -17.29 -8.02 -12.99
CA ARG A 16 -16.23 -7.12 -13.43
C ARG A 16 -14.82 -7.64 -13.12
N PHE A 17 -14.68 -8.51 -12.13
CA PHE A 17 -13.42 -9.16 -11.77
C PHE A 17 -13.07 -10.36 -12.66
N ASN A 18 -13.95 -10.77 -13.59
CA ASN A 18 -13.68 -11.91 -14.47
C ASN A 18 -12.52 -11.60 -15.43
N VAL A 19 -11.43 -12.33 -15.23
CA VAL A 19 -10.26 -12.39 -16.10
C VAL A 19 -10.60 -13.17 -17.37
N GLY A 20 -11.49 -14.16 -17.31
CA GLY A 20 -11.88 -15.00 -18.45
C GLY A 20 -11.05 -16.28 -18.56
N VAL A 21 -10.39 -16.67 -17.47
CA VAL A 21 -9.70 -17.96 -17.30
C VAL A 21 -10.35 -18.64 -16.11
N GLU A 22 -11.13 -19.70 -16.38
CA GLU A 22 -12.04 -20.29 -15.38
C GLU A 22 -11.35 -20.73 -14.08
N SER A 23 -10.13 -21.25 -14.18
CA SER A 23 -9.33 -21.64 -13.01
C SER A 23 -8.95 -20.43 -12.13
N ILE A 24 -8.57 -19.31 -12.75
CA ILE A 24 -8.22 -18.06 -12.08
C ILE A 24 -9.49 -17.42 -11.48
N ASP A 25 -10.56 -17.31 -12.26
CA ASP A 25 -11.83 -16.72 -11.81
C ASP A 25 -12.44 -17.53 -10.64
N SER A 26 -12.31 -18.86 -10.67
CA SER A 26 -12.71 -19.72 -9.55
C SER A 26 -11.86 -19.51 -8.29
N ALA A 27 -10.55 -19.32 -8.45
CA ALA A 27 -9.65 -19.01 -7.34
C ALA A 27 -10.00 -17.65 -6.71
N HIS A 28 -10.24 -16.62 -7.52
CA HIS A 28 -10.65 -15.31 -7.02
C HIS A 28 -11.99 -15.36 -6.27
N ARG A 29 -13.02 -16.00 -6.82
CA ARG A 29 -14.30 -16.19 -6.12
C ARG A 29 -14.12 -16.85 -4.76
N LYS A 30 -13.20 -17.82 -4.66
CA LYS A 30 -12.88 -18.47 -3.40
C LYS A 30 -12.17 -17.53 -2.42
N LEU A 31 -11.20 -16.73 -2.87
CA LEU A 31 -10.54 -15.70 -2.06
C LEU A 31 -11.56 -14.69 -1.50
N PHE A 32 -12.44 -14.14 -2.34
CA PHE A 32 -13.53 -13.26 -1.90
C PHE A 32 -14.43 -13.92 -0.86
N SER A 33 -14.75 -15.20 -1.03
CA SER A 33 -15.53 -15.97 -0.05
C SER A 33 -14.79 -16.14 1.29
N ILE A 34 -13.47 -16.36 1.27
CA ILE A 34 -12.65 -16.46 2.48
C ILE A 34 -12.65 -15.12 3.23
N VAL A 35 -12.38 -14.03 2.52
CA VAL A 35 -12.41 -12.67 3.09
C VAL A 35 -13.78 -12.36 3.67
N GLY A 36 -14.87 -12.65 2.94
CA GLY A 36 -16.23 -12.40 3.44
C GLY A 36 -16.55 -13.14 4.74
N LYS A 37 -16.03 -14.38 4.89
CA LYS A 37 -16.14 -15.12 6.15
C LYS A 37 -15.32 -14.50 7.27
N LEU A 38 -14.09 -14.05 6.98
CA LEU A 38 -13.23 -13.37 7.95
C LEU A 38 -13.84 -12.05 8.44
N ILE A 39 -14.44 -11.26 7.53
CA ILE A 39 -15.20 -10.06 7.89
C ILE A 39 -16.34 -10.39 8.87
N ALA A 40 -17.13 -11.42 8.55
CA ALA A 40 -18.23 -11.84 9.41
C ALA A 40 -17.77 -12.37 10.78
N LEU A 41 -16.62 -13.05 10.84
CA LEU A 41 -16.00 -13.49 12.09
C LEU A 41 -15.49 -12.30 12.90
N ASN A 42 -14.85 -11.32 12.27
CA ASN A 42 -14.31 -10.14 12.94
C ASN A 42 -15.38 -9.22 13.54
N ALA A 43 -16.60 -9.23 12.96
CA ALA A 43 -17.73 -8.45 13.44
C ALA A 43 -18.48 -9.08 14.62
N ASP A 44 -18.16 -10.32 15.00
CA ASP A 44 -18.80 -11.05 16.09
C ASP A 44 -17.90 -11.03 17.33
N GLU A 45 -18.15 -10.08 18.24
CA GLU A 45 -17.38 -9.86 19.48
C GLU A 45 -17.30 -11.12 20.38
N GLY A 46 -18.18 -12.11 20.17
CA GLY A 46 -18.23 -13.37 20.93
C GLY A 46 -17.46 -14.53 20.28
N LYS A 47 -16.92 -14.38 19.06
CA LYS A 47 -16.20 -15.46 18.35
C LYS A 47 -14.69 -15.31 18.48
N GLN A 48 -14.12 -16.29 19.20
CA GLN A 48 -12.72 -16.44 19.59
C GLN A 48 -11.71 -15.96 18.53
N GLN A 49 -10.75 -15.12 18.95
CA GLN A 49 -9.51 -14.77 18.23
C GLN A 49 -8.88 -15.97 17.49
N HIS A 50 -9.04 -17.17 18.04
CA HIS A 50 -8.65 -18.43 17.41
C HIS A 50 -9.27 -18.67 16.02
N ALA A 51 -10.57 -18.41 15.84
CA ALA A 51 -11.26 -18.57 14.56
C ALA A 51 -10.74 -17.58 13.50
N CYS A 52 -10.48 -16.32 13.89
CA CYS A 52 -9.83 -15.34 13.02
C CYS A 52 -8.42 -15.79 12.63
N ARG A 53 -7.61 -16.22 13.61
CA ARG A 53 -6.25 -16.73 13.38
C ARG A 53 -6.23 -17.89 12.38
N GLU A 54 -7.07 -18.90 12.56
CA GLU A 54 -7.14 -20.04 11.64
C GLU A 54 -7.68 -19.65 10.26
N GLY A 55 -8.66 -18.73 10.21
CA GLY A 55 -9.16 -18.19 8.95
C GLY A 55 -8.09 -17.42 8.16
N ILE A 56 -7.23 -16.65 8.84
CA ILE A 56 -6.12 -15.93 8.23
C ILE A 56 -5.05 -16.89 7.71
N LYS A 57 -4.70 -17.93 8.47
CA LYS A 57 -3.80 -19.00 7.98
C LYS A 57 -4.36 -19.65 6.71
N TYR A 58 -5.66 -19.92 6.69
CA TYR A 58 -6.33 -20.49 5.51
C TYR A 58 -6.30 -19.52 4.32
N PHE A 59 -6.56 -18.23 4.55
CA PHE A 59 -6.42 -17.20 3.52
C PHE A 59 -5.01 -17.19 2.93
N LYS A 60 -3.97 -17.08 3.76
CA LYS A 60 -2.57 -17.07 3.32
C LYS A 60 -2.24 -18.31 2.49
N SER A 61 -2.58 -19.50 2.99
CA SER A 61 -2.32 -20.76 2.27
C SER A 61 -3.02 -20.81 0.92
N TYR A 62 -4.27 -20.36 0.85
CA TYR A 62 -5.03 -20.33 -0.41
C TYR A 62 -4.46 -19.31 -1.40
N THR A 63 -4.07 -18.12 -0.92
CA THR A 63 -3.39 -17.09 -1.74
C THR A 63 -2.09 -17.62 -2.33
N MET A 64 -1.26 -18.32 -1.55
CA MET A 64 0.00 -18.90 -2.06
C MET A 64 -0.24 -19.95 -3.13
N LYS A 65 -1.24 -20.80 -2.94
CA LYS A 65 -1.62 -21.79 -3.95
C LYS A 65 -2.09 -21.10 -5.23
N HIS A 66 -2.96 -20.09 -5.10
CA HIS A 66 -3.49 -19.34 -6.23
C HIS A 66 -2.37 -18.68 -7.05
N PHE A 67 -1.42 -18.01 -6.39
CA PHE A 67 -0.27 -17.40 -7.06
C PHE A 67 0.55 -18.44 -7.84
N ALA A 68 0.83 -19.59 -7.23
CA ALA A 68 1.58 -20.65 -7.90
C ALA A 68 0.83 -21.20 -9.13
N ASP A 69 -0.48 -21.42 -9.02
CA ASP A 69 -1.33 -21.92 -10.11
C ASP A 69 -1.42 -20.89 -11.26
N GLU A 70 -1.55 -19.60 -10.94
CA GLU A 70 -1.59 -18.51 -11.91
C GLU A 70 -0.25 -18.30 -12.61
N GLU A 71 0.86 -18.25 -11.87
CA GLU A 71 2.20 -18.15 -12.45
C GLU A 71 2.53 -19.35 -13.35
N ALA A 72 2.06 -20.56 -12.99
CA ALA A 72 2.18 -21.74 -13.83
C ALA A 72 1.38 -21.60 -15.12
N TYR A 73 0.15 -21.09 -15.05
CA TYR A 73 -0.68 -20.78 -16.21
C TYR A 73 -0.01 -19.73 -17.11
N MET A 74 0.44 -18.61 -16.55
CA MET A 74 1.12 -17.55 -17.28
C MET A 74 2.39 -18.05 -17.99
N ARG A 75 3.17 -18.91 -17.32
CA ARG A 75 4.33 -19.58 -17.94
C ARG A 75 3.92 -20.48 -19.10
N SER A 76 2.81 -21.21 -18.98
CA SER A 76 2.31 -22.12 -20.03
C SER A 76 1.90 -21.39 -21.32
N ILE A 77 1.48 -20.13 -21.22
CA ILE A 77 1.09 -19.30 -22.38
C ILE A 77 2.20 -18.33 -22.81
N ASN A 78 3.40 -18.43 -22.24
CA ASN A 78 4.52 -17.51 -22.45
C ASN A 78 4.12 -16.03 -22.25
N TYR A 79 3.36 -15.75 -21.19
CA TYR A 79 2.89 -14.39 -20.91
C TYR A 79 4.06 -13.43 -20.68
N PRO A 80 4.20 -12.35 -21.49
CA PRO A 80 5.36 -11.45 -21.40
C PRO A 80 5.52 -10.73 -20.05
N GLY A 81 4.41 -10.43 -19.36
CA GLY A 81 4.42 -9.73 -18.07
C GLY A 81 4.65 -10.62 -16.84
N LEU A 82 5.02 -11.90 -17.02
CA LEU A 82 5.14 -12.87 -15.92
C LEU A 82 6.11 -12.41 -14.83
N ALA A 83 7.28 -11.88 -15.21
CA ALA A 83 8.27 -11.44 -14.22
C ALA A 83 7.71 -10.35 -13.29
N ILE A 84 6.92 -9.42 -13.85
CA ILE A 84 6.38 -8.26 -13.14
C ILE A 84 5.24 -8.71 -12.23
N HIS A 85 4.31 -9.48 -12.78
CA HIS A 85 3.19 -10.04 -12.02
C HIS A 85 3.68 -10.92 -10.86
N LYS A 86 4.69 -11.77 -11.11
CA LYS A 86 5.31 -12.56 -10.05
C LYS A 86 5.95 -11.68 -8.97
N SER A 87 6.60 -10.57 -9.34
CA SER A 87 7.17 -9.66 -8.34
C SER A 87 6.11 -9.02 -7.42
N LEU A 88 4.89 -8.79 -7.92
CA LEU A 88 3.75 -8.34 -7.12
C LEU A 88 3.31 -9.43 -6.14
N HIS A 89 3.19 -10.68 -6.61
CA HIS A 89 2.90 -11.83 -5.76
C HIS A 89 3.96 -12.04 -4.67
N ASP A 90 5.24 -11.95 -5.05
CA ASP A 90 6.36 -12.08 -4.14
C ASP A 90 6.33 -10.97 -3.08
N SER A 91 6.03 -9.72 -3.46
CA SER A 91 5.90 -8.62 -2.50
C SER A 91 4.76 -8.86 -1.50
N LEU A 92 3.58 -9.31 -1.95
CA LEU A 92 2.49 -9.61 -1.03
C LEU A 92 2.85 -10.78 -0.11
N ARG A 93 3.44 -11.85 -0.66
CA ARG A 93 3.82 -13.06 0.08
C ARG A 93 4.89 -12.81 1.12
N ASP A 94 5.99 -12.18 0.73
CA ASP A 94 7.22 -12.16 1.52
C ASP A 94 7.33 -10.91 2.40
N LYS A 95 6.55 -9.86 2.10
CA LYS A 95 6.60 -8.58 2.82
C LYS A 95 5.29 -8.23 3.48
N THR A 96 4.23 -8.05 2.69
CA THR A 96 2.95 -7.53 3.20
C THR A 96 2.28 -8.48 4.19
N LEU A 97 2.11 -9.76 3.83
CA LEU A 97 1.42 -10.73 4.68
C LEU A 97 2.16 -11.01 6.00
N PRO A 98 3.50 -11.15 6.02
CA PRO A 98 4.25 -11.26 7.28
C PRO A 98 4.14 -10.03 8.17
N ALA A 99 4.24 -8.82 7.61
CA ALA A 99 4.13 -7.58 8.40
C ALA A 99 2.75 -7.45 9.06
N LEU A 100 1.68 -7.70 8.31
CA LEU A 100 0.32 -7.66 8.88
C LEU A 100 0.07 -8.78 9.89
N GLU A 101 0.69 -9.95 9.71
CA GLU A 101 0.61 -11.03 10.69
C GLU A 101 1.30 -10.64 12.00
N ALA A 102 2.48 -10.03 11.93
CA ALA A 102 3.19 -9.51 13.10
C ALA A 102 2.36 -8.43 13.82
N GLU A 103 1.74 -7.51 13.07
CA GLU A 103 0.83 -6.50 13.63
C GLU A 103 -0.35 -7.16 14.37
N MET A 104 -0.99 -8.15 13.76
CA MET A 104 -2.11 -8.86 14.40
C MET A 104 -1.66 -9.65 15.63
N GLU A 105 -0.48 -10.27 15.61
CA GLU A 105 0.06 -10.98 16.78
C GLU A 105 0.37 -10.03 17.93
N ALA A 106 0.99 -8.88 17.65
CA ALA A 106 1.29 -7.86 18.64
C ALA A 106 0.01 -7.27 19.29
N ASN A 107 -1.09 -7.25 18.55
CA ASN A 107 -2.39 -6.72 18.99
C ASN A 107 -3.39 -7.82 19.41
N ASP A 108 -2.92 -9.04 19.64
CA ASP A 108 -3.73 -10.21 20.04
C ASP A 108 -4.99 -10.40 19.17
N TYR A 109 -4.85 -10.19 17.87
CA TYR A 109 -5.93 -10.30 16.88
C TYR A 109 -7.16 -9.47 17.27
N SER A 110 -6.95 -8.26 17.78
CA SER A 110 -8.00 -7.29 18.05
C SER A 110 -8.87 -7.06 16.80
N THR A 111 -10.14 -6.67 17.00
CA THR A 111 -11.06 -6.36 15.90
C THR A 111 -10.47 -5.33 14.93
N GLU A 112 -9.71 -4.37 15.46
CA GLU A 112 -9.03 -3.34 14.68
C GLU A 112 -7.89 -3.91 13.82
N SER A 113 -6.95 -4.67 14.40
CA SER A 113 -5.83 -5.24 13.64
C SER A 113 -6.27 -6.25 12.57
N VAL A 114 -7.28 -7.08 12.88
CA VAL A 114 -7.89 -7.99 11.88
C VAL A 114 -8.65 -7.21 10.82
N GLY A 115 -9.35 -6.14 11.22
CA GLY A 115 -10.03 -5.23 10.29
C GLY A 115 -9.06 -4.57 9.32
N HIS A 116 -7.92 -4.13 9.83
CA HIS A 116 -6.85 -3.53 9.05
C HIS A 116 -6.23 -4.53 8.07
N PHE A 117 -5.87 -5.74 8.51
CA PHE A 117 -5.44 -6.83 7.62
C PHE A 117 -6.43 -7.10 6.49
N LEU A 118 -7.72 -7.17 6.81
CA LEU A 118 -8.78 -7.38 5.82
C LEU A 118 -8.89 -6.21 4.85
N GLY A 119 -8.75 -4.97 5.32
CA GLY A 119 -8.71 -3.77 4.49
C GLY A 119 -7.64 -3.86 3.41
N ILE A 120 -6.39 -4.11 3.83
CA ILE A 120 -5.24 -4.24 2.92
C ILE A 120 -5.44 -5.39 1.93
N CYS A 121 -5.84 -6.57 2.42
CA CYS A 121 -6.03 -7.74 1.55
C CYS A 121 -7.14 -7.51 0.51
N VAL A 122 -8.22 -6.84 0.89
CA VAL A 122 -9.31 -6.49 -0.03
C VAL A 122 -8.87 -5.45 -1.04
N GLY A 123 -8.15 -4.42 -0.60
CA GLY A 123 -7.59 -3.41 -1.49
C GLY A 123 -6.67 -4.03 -2.52
N TRP A 124 -5.70 -4.82 -2.07
CA TRP A 124 -4.75 -5.52 -2.94
C TRP A 124 -5.45 -6.45 -3.92
N LEU A 125 -6.35 -7.32 -3.44
CA LEU A 125 -7.06 -8.29 -4.30
C LEU A 125 -7.88 -7.58 -5.39
N ASN A 126 -8.61 -6.52 -5.04
CA ASN A 126 -9.39 -5.77 -6.02
C ASN A 126 -8.50 -5.07 -7.05
N GLY A 127 -7.42 -4.42 -6.60
CA GLY A 127 -6.49 -3.70 -7.46
C GLY A 127 -5.75 -4.65 -8.41
N HIS A 128 -5.17 -5.71 -7.85
CA HIS A 128 -4.43 -6.74 -8.57
C HIS A 128 -5.28 -7.42 -9.64
N ILE A 129 -6.48 -7.90 -9.30
CA ILE A 129 -7.37 -8.53 -10.29
C ILE A 129 -7.74 -7.55 -11.40
N MET A 130 -8.13 -6.33 -11.02
CA MET A 130 -8.64 -5.36 -11.98
C MET A 130 -7.57 -4.86 -12.93
N VAL A 131 -6.29 -4.88 -12.54
CA VAL A 131 -5.22 -4.30 -13.35
C VAL A 131 -4.30 -5.36 -13.93
N GLU A 132 -3.83 -6.29 -13.12
CA GLU A 132 -2.77 -7.23 -13.46
C GLU A 132 -3.35 -8.54 -14.03
N ASP A 133 -4.29 -9.18 -13.33
CA ASP A 133 -4.82 -10.48 -13.78
C ASP A 133 -5.62 -10.33 -15.07
N ARG A 134 -6.39 -9.24 -15.19
CA ARG A 134 -7.08 -8.92 -16.45
C ARG A 134 -6.13 -8.62 -17.61
N ALA A 135 -4.89 -8.20 -17.35
CA ALA A 135 -3.89 -8.02 -18.39
C ALA A 135 -3.39 -9.36 -18.96
N ILE A 136 -3.54 -10.48 -18.24
CA ILE A 136 -3.16 -11.83 -18.71
C ILE A 136 -3.88 -12.19 -20.00
N THR A 137 -5.16 -11.85 -20.12
CA THR A 137 -5.97 -12.13 -21.32
C THR A 137 -6.07 -10.92 -22.27
N GLY A 138 -5.20 -9.91 -22.10
CA GLY A 138 -5.21 -8.70 -22.93
C GLY A 138 -6.44 -7.80 -22.74
N LYS A 139 -7.23 -7.99 -21.67
CA LYS A 139 -8.41 -7.15 -21.39
C LYS A 139 -8.03 -5.76 -20.88
N ASN A 140 -6.81 -5.58 -20.38
CA ASN A 140 -6.24 -4.29 -19.99
C ASN A 140 -4.80 -4.17 -20.50
N PRO A 141 -4.36 -2.96 -20.92
CA PRO A 141 -2.94 -2.68 -21.12
C PRO A 141 -2.20 -2.69 -19.78
N HIS A 142 -0.96 -3.17 -19.80
CA HIS A 142 -0.09 -3.26 -18.62
C HIS A 142 0.22 -1.85 -18.08
N LYS A 143 -0.17 -1.55 -16.83
CA LYS A 143 -0.04 -0.19 -16.25
C LYS A 143 1.37 0.15 -15.77
N TRP A 144 2.20 -0.85 -15.46
CA TRP A 144 3.62 -0.65 -15.17
C TRP A 144 4.41 -0.55 -16.47
N VAL A 145 4.42 0.65 -17.06
CA VAL A 145 5.06 0.90 -18.37
C VAL A 145 6.57 1.14 -18.23
N HIS A 146 6.99 1.77 -17.13
CA HIS A 146 8.39 2.10 -16.84
C HIS A 146 8.82 1.44 -15.53
N GLN A 147 9.99 0.81 -15.54
CA GLN A 147 10.53 0.08 -14.39
C GLN A 147 11.88 0.65 -14.00
N PRO A 148 12.07 1.04 -12.73
CA PRO A 148 13.39 1.30 -12.21
C PRO A 148 14.22 0.03 -12.15
N ASP A 149 15.54 0.17 -12.21
CA ASP A 149 16.46 -0.94 -11.97
C ASP A 149 16.32 -1.45 -10.53
N ASP A 150 16.50 -2.75 -10.30
CA ASP A 150 16.34 -3.35 -8.97
C ASP A 150 17.30 -2.72 -7.94
N ASN A 151 18.52 -2.31 -8.35
CA ASN A 151 19.43 -1.60 -7.45
C ASN A 151 18.96 -0.18 -7.15
N GLU A 152 18.32 0.50 -8.11
CA GLU A 152 17.74 1.83 -7.87
C GLU A 152 16.62 1.74 -6.84
N LEU A 153 15.75 0.74 -6.97
CA LEU A 153 14.65 0.52 -6.04
C LEU A 153 15.16 0.14 -4.63
N GLU A 154 16.17 -0.73 -4.53
CA GLU A 154 16.78 -1.09 -3.25
C GLU A 154 17.44 0.12 -2.56
N ASN A 155 18.12 0.98 -3.33
CA ASN A 155 18.69 2.22 -2.80
C ASN A 155 17.60 3.20 -2.34
N LEU A 156 16.49 3.31 -3.08
CA LEU A 156 15.34 4.12 -2.68
C LEU A 156 14.71 3.61 -1.40
N GLU A 157 14.48 2.30 -1.29
CA GLU A 157 13.95 1.65 -0.09
C GLU A 157 14.80 1.96 1.13
N LYS A 158 16.11 1.79 1.01
CA LYS A 158 17.04 2.06 2.10
C LYS A 158 17.01 3.54 2.50
N ALA A 159 17.00 4.45 1.53
CA ALA A 159 16.94 5.89 1.80
C ALA A 159 15.61 6.30 2.45
N LEU A 160 14.49 5.75 1.99
CA LEU A 160 13.16 5.99 2.56
C LEU A 160 13.04 5.44 3.97
N SER A 161 13.48 4.19 4.18
CA SER A 161 13.40 3.53 5.48
C SER A 161 14.24 4.30 6.51
N GLN A 162 15.50 4.61 6.19
CA GLN A 162 16.38 5.40 7.07
C GLN A 162 15.83 6.80 7.38
N ALA A 163 15.24 7.46 6.39
CA ALA A 163 14.67 8.78 6.57
C ALA A 163 13.40 8.73 7.42
N LEU A 164 12.57 7.69 7.24
CA LEU A 164 11.35 7.51 8.01
C LEU A 164 11.66 7.06 9.44
N GLU A 165 12.57 6.11 9.66
CA GLU A 165 13.08 5.70 10.98
C GLU A 165 13.59 6.90 11.78
N SER A 166 14.35 7.79 11.11
CA SER A 166 14.85 9.03 11.74
C SER A 166 13.71 9.93 12.24
N LEU A 167 12.57 9.96 11.52
CA LEU A 167 11.43 10.81 11.82
C LEU A 167 10.48 10.16 12.83
N SER A 168 10.19 8.87 12.68
CA SER A 168 9.24 8.12 13.50
C SER A 168 9.84 7.57 14.79
N GLN A 169 11.18 7.49 14.90
CA GLN A 169 11.88 6.78 15.98
C GLN A 169 11.38 5.34 16.16
N ALA A 170 11.02 4.70 15.05
CA ALA A 170 10.52 3.33 14.99
C ALA A 170 11.16 2.60 13.81
N ASP A 171 11.30 1.28 13.94
CA ASP A 171 11.76 0.43 12.84
C ASP A 171 10.75 0.50 11.69
N VAL A 172 11.27 0.52 10.46
CA VAL A 172 10.46 0.70 9.25
C VAL A 172 10.64 -0.51 8.33
N ASP A 173 9.51 -1.12 8.00
CA ASP A 173 9.44 -2.20 7.03
C ASP A 173 8.85 -1.71 5.70
N VAL A 174 9.43 -2.17 4.60
CA VAL A 174 8.85 -2.00 3.27
C VAL A 174 7.74 -3.03 3.11
N ILE A 175 6.49 -2.57 3.17
CA ILE A 175 5.29 -3.41 3.07
C ILE A 175 5.02 -3.78 1.61
N SER A 176 5.17 -2.82 0.69
CA SER A 176 5.02 -3.03 -0.74
C SER A 176 6.02 -2.19 -1.53
N ARG A 177 6.66 -2.81 -2.52
CA ARG A 177 7.51 -2.14 -3.52
C ARG A 177 6.72 -1.60 -4.73
N ARG A 178 5.44 -1.94 -4.79
CA ARG A 178 4.54 -1.69 -5.92
C ARG A 178 3.15 -1.39 -5.40
N TYR A 179 3.06 -0.39 -4.54
CA TYR A 179 1.79 0.10 -4.02
C TYR A 179 0.88 0.52 -5.20
N SER A 180 -0.41 0.21 -5.11
CA SER A 180 -1.34 0.30 -6.25
C SER A 180 -2.51 1.25 -6.01
N GLY A 181 -2.51 1.98 -4.90
CA GLY A 181 -3.59 2.88 -4.50
C GLY A 181 -4.62 2.24 -3.56
N GLU A 182 -4.32 1.08 -2.98
CA GLU A 182 -5.16 0.44 -1.98
C GLU A 182 -5.29 1.28 -0.69
N GLU A 183 -6.49 1.31 -0.09
CA GLU A 183 -6.67 1.96 1.22
C GLU A 183 -5.86 1.19 2.28
N PHE A 184 -4.98 1.90 2.98
CA PHE A 184 -4.09 1.32 3.99
C PHE A 184 -4.26 1.91 5.38
N SER A 185 -5.10 2.94 5.53
CA SER A 185 -5.31 3.60 6.81
C SER A 185 -6.60 3.14 7.48
N THR A 186 -6.57 3.01 8.81
CA THR A 186 -7.78 2.89 9.64
C THR A 186 -8.34 4.27 10.06
N GLY A 187 -7.51 5.32 9.95
CA GLY A 187 -7.83 6.71 10.27
C GLY A 187 -7.82 7.65 9.06
N LYS A 188 -7.57 8.96 9.26
CA LYS A 188 -7.42 9.90 8.14
C LYS A 188 -6.04 9.79 7.50
N THR A 189 -5.93 10.15 6.23
CA THR A 189 -4.64 10.29 5.55
C THR A 189 -4.31 11.76 5.27
N LEU A 190 -3.05 12.15 5.44
CA LEU A 190 -2.51 13.40 4.89
C LEU A 190 -1.78 13.11 3.59
N CYS A 191 -2.32 13.58 2.46
CA CYS A 191 -1.72 13.42 1.14
C CYS A 191 -1.07 14.74 0.69
N PHE A 192 0.24 14.71 0.40
CA PHE A 192 0.98 15.82 -0.17
C PHE A 192 1.48 15.48 -1.57
N ARG A 193 1.35 16.42 -2.50
CA ARG A 193 1.92 16.35 -3.84
C ARG A 193 2.94 17.46 -4.03
N LEU A 194 4.20 17.07 -4.12
CA LEU A 194 5.32 17.96 -4.44
C LEU A 194 5.57 17.91 -5.94
N THR A 195 5.51 19.07 -6.59
CA THR A 195 5.74 19.23 -8.03
C THR A 195 7.06 19.94 -8.26
N TYR A 196 7.97 19.27 -8.93
CA TYR A 196 9.29 19.77 -9.29
C TYR A 196 9.36 20.00 -10.81
N HIS A 197 10.04 21.08 -11.19
CA HIS A 197 10.37 21.35 -12.59
C HIS A 197 11.86 21.15 -12.82
N THR A 198 12.19 20.27 -13.76
CA THR A 198 13.58 20.03 -14.18
C THR A 198 14.04 21.12 -15.15
N GLU A 199 15.36 21.32 -15.28
CA GLU A 199 15.94 22.27 -16.25
C GLU A 199 15.53 21.95 -17.71
N LYS A 200 15.23 20.68 -18.00
CA LYS A 200 14.74 20.19 -19.30
C LYS A 200 13.21 20.34 -19.48
N LYS A 201 12.53 21.12 -18.63
CA LYS A 201 11.07 21.34 -18.63
C LYS A 201 10.21 20.08 -18.43
N LYS A 202 10.77 18.99 -17.91
CA LYS A 202 9.97 17.85 -17.42
C LYS A 202 9.43 18.14 -16.02
N THR A 203 8.24 17.62 -15.71
CA THR A 203 7.56 17.84 -14.43
C THR A 203 7.58 16.57 -13.60
N ILE A 204 8.35 16.55 -12.52
CA ILE A 204 8.37 15.42 -11.59
C ILE A 204 7.32 15.65 -10.50
N ARG A 205 6.49 14.65 -10.25
CA ARG A 205 5.48 14.65 -9.18
C ARG A 205 5.85 13.58 -8.16
N ILE A 206 6.01 14.02 -6.91
CA ILE A 206 6.23 13.16 -5.76
C ILE A 206 5.01 13.25 -4.86
N TYR A 207 4.52 12.11 -4.42
CA TYR A 207 3.40 11.97 -3.52
C TYR A 207 3.87 11.35 -2.22
N LEU A 208 3.53 11.99 -1.11
CA LEU A 208 3.78 11.52 0.24
C LEU A 208 2.44 11.39 0.92
N VAL A 209 2.07 10.20 1.35
CA VAL A 209 0.81 9.96 2.06
C VAL A 209 1.12 9.39 3.43
N TYR A 210 0.66 10.07 4.46
CA TYR A 210 0.86 9.68 5.85
C TYR A 210 -0.47 9.27 6.47
N GLU A 211 -0.46 8.18 7.22
CA GLU A 211 -1.54 7.88 8.15
C GLU A 211 -1.57 8.89 9.30
N GLU A 212 -2.76 9.24 9.78
CA GLU A 212 -2.97 10.16 10.91
C GLU A 212 -2.17 9.74 12.15
N SER A 213 -2.19 8.46 12.52
CA SER A 213 -1.44 7.91 13.66
C SER A 213 0.05 8.24 13.58
N LEU A 214 0.65 8.02 12.41
CA LEU A 214 2.07 8.30 12.15
C LEU A 214 2.38 9.80 12.24
N VAL A 215 1.50 10.65 11.71
CA VAL A 215 1.65 12.12 11.80
C VAL A 215 1.62 12.59 13.24
N LEU A 216 0.61 12.13 13.99
CA LEU A 216 0.41 12.51 15.38
C LEU A 216 1.60 12.05 16.22
N HIS A 217 2.06 10.81 16.03
CA HIS A 217 3.22 10.29 16.74
C HIS A 217 4.49 11.09 16.42
N THR A 218 4.82 11.24 15.13
CA THR A 218 6.03 11.95 14.66
C THR A 218 6.11 13.36 15.21
N LEU A 219 5.01 14.13 15.14
CA LEU A 219 5.01 15.50 15.64
C LEU A 219 4.98 15.56 17.17
N SER A 220 4.39 14.57 17.86
CA SER A 220 4.42 14.53 19.32
C SER A 220 5.84 14.34 19.83
N GLU A 221 6.61 13.45 19.20
CA GLU A 221 8.02 13.24 19.51
C GLU A 221 8.86 14.49 19.23
N ILE A 222 8.71 15.10 18.04
CA ILE A 222 9.47 16.30 17.66
C ILE A 222 9.21 17.47 18.63
N LEU A 223 7.95 17.63 19.08
CA LEU A 223 7.57 18.74 19.96
C LEU A 223 7.69 18.40 21.47
N GLY A 224 7.96 17.15 21.82
CA GLY A 224 7.99 16.67 23.21
C GLY A 224 6.66 16.86 23.94
N LYS A 225 5.54 16.81 23.23
CA LYS A 225 4.18 16.97 23.79
C LYS A 225 3.18 16.17 22.99
N ASP A 226 2.15 15.65 23.64
CA ASP A 226 1.13 14.86 22.95
C ASP A 226 0.28 15.73 22.00
N ILE A 227 0.21 15.29 20.74
CA ILE A 227 -0.69 15.83 19.73
C ILE A 227 -1.75 14.78 19.44
N HIS A 228 -3.01 15.14 19.65
CA HIS A 228 -4.12 14.20 19.55
C HIS A 228 -5.01 14.41 18.32
N ARG A 229 -4.74 15.42 17.49
CA ARG A 229 -5.56 15.73 16.31
C ARG A 229 -4.78 16.45 15.23
N ILE A 230 -5.22 16.26 13.99
CA ILE A 230 -4.75 17.04 12.84
C ILE A 230 -5.49 18.38 12.80
N ASP A 231 -4.77 19.46 13.06
CA ASP A 231 -5.21 20.83 12.82
C ASP A 231 -4.34 21.54 11.76
N GLN A 232 -4.63 22.81 11.47
CA GLN A 232 -3.90 23.56 10.46
C GLN A 232 -2.39 23.70 10.76
N THR A 233 -2.01 23.71 12.04
CA THR A 233 -0.60 23.78 12.45
C THR A 233 0.10 22.45 12.16
N VAL A 234 -0.53 21.32 12.49
CA VAL A 234 -0.05 19.98 12.13
C VAL A 234 0.13 19.84 10.61
N ILE A 235 -0.88 20.26 9.83
CA ILE A 235 -0.82 20.20 8.37
C ILE A 235 0.35 21.04 7.84
N THR A 236 0.53 22.25 8.36
CA THR A 236 1.62 23.14 7.94
C THR A 236 2.99 22.58 8.30
N ALA A 237 3.13 21.98 9.49
CA ALA A 237 4.36 21.31 9.92
C ALA A 237 4.69 20.12 9.02
N MET A 238 3.73 19.24 8.76
CA MET A 238 3.91 18.09 7.87
C MET A 238 4.23 18.51 6.43
N LYS A 239 3.67 19.63 5.97
CA LYS A 239 3.99 20.20 4.66
C LYS A 239 5.48 20.57 4.55
N LEU A 240 6.03 21.23 5.56
CA LEU A 240 7.45 21.61 5.60
C LEU A 240 8.37 20.38 5.79
N LEU A 241 7.98 19.45 6.67
CA LEU A 241 8.71 18.19 6.86
C LEU A 241 8.77 17.38 5.57
N SER A 242 7.68 17.33 4.81
CA SER A 242 7.61 16.69 3.50
C SER A 242 8.63 17.26 2.50
N GLU A 243 8.79 18.58 2.46
CA GLU A 243 9.77 19.24 1.58
C GLU A 243 11.21 18.92 2.01
N GLN A 244 11.48 18.92 3.32
CA GLN A 244 12.79 18.54 3.87
C GLN A 244 13.10 17.06 3.63
N PHE A 245 12.10 16.20 3.82
CA PHE A 245 12.20 14.76 3.60
C PHE A 245 12.61 14.47 2.16
N VAL A 246 11.90 15.03 1.18
CA VAL A 246 12.26 14.87 -0.24
C VAL A 246 13.62 15.49 -0.55
N THR A 247 13.95 16.64 0.03
CA THR A 247 15.28 17.26 -0.14
C THR A 247 16.41 16.35 0.34
N ARG A 248 16.21 15.64 1.45
CA ARG A 248 17.15 14.63 1.95
C ARG A 248 17.20 13.39 1.05
N LEU A 249 16.09 12.95 0.47
CA LEU A 249 16.11 11.84 -0.48
C LEU A 249 16.90 12.15 -1.76
N LYS A 250 16.88 13.42 -2.22
CA LYS A 250 17.66 13.85 -3.40
C LYS A 250 19.17 13.60 -3.28
N THR A 251 19.72 13.51 -2.07
CA THR A 251 21.16 13.26 -1.87
C THR A 251 21.56 11.79 -2.03
N HIS A 252 20.59 10.88 -1.94
CA HIS A 252 20.83 9.43 -1.93
C HIS A 252 20.23 8.69 -3.12
N PHE A 253 19.35 9.34 -3.86
CA PHE A 253 18.61 8.73 -4.95
C PHE A 253 18.64 9.66 -6.19
N PRO A 254 18.72 9.12 -7.42
CA PRO A 254 18.72 9.89 -8.68
C PRO A 254 17.38 10.60 -8.99
N LEU A 255 16.74 11.15 -7.96
CA LEU A 255 15.94 12.38 -8.06
C LEU A 255 16.85 13.61 -8.30
N THR A 256 18.14 13.44 -8.62
CA THR A 256 19.08 14.52 -8.89
C THR A 256 18.72 15.37 -10.11
N GLU A 257 17.79 14.90 -10.98
CA GLU A 257 17.16 15.76 -11.99
C GLU A 257 15.96 16.59 -11.46
N CYS A 258 15.45 16.33 -10.24
CA CYS A 258 14.43 17.19 -9.62
C CYS A 258 15.02 18.58 -9.43
N GLY A 259 14.66 19.48 -10.33
CA GLY A 259 15.00 20.89 -10.23
C GLY A 259 14.27 21.55 -9.07
N THR A 260 13.79 22.77 -9.27
CA THR A 260 13.23 23.57 -8.19
C THR A 260 11.83 23.08 -7.81
N LEU A 261 11.55 23.09 -6.50
CA LEU A 261 10.19 22.87 -6.00
C LEU A 261 9.33 24.03 -6.47
N GLU A 262 8.27 23.75 -7.23
CA GLU A 262 7.33 24.77 -7.67
C GLU A 262 6.11 24.83 -6.75
N ARG A 263 5.58 23.65 -6.39
CA ARG A 263 4.34 23.52 -5.63
C ARG A 263 4.39 22.36 -4.66
N ASN A 264 3.74 22.56 -3.52
CA ASN A 264 3.41 21.52 -2.55
C ASN A 264 1.92 21.66 -2.24
N ASP A 265 1.11 20.77 -2.80
CA ASP A 265 -0.35 20.78 -2.70
C ASP A 265 -0.82 19.69 -1.74
N MET A 266 -1.86 19.98 -0.96
CA MET A 266 -2.58 18.94 -0.23
C MET A 266 -3.66 18.34 -1.12
N LEU A 267 -3.81 17.02 -1.07
CA LEU A 267 -4.82 16.27 -1.82
C LEU A 267 -5.77 15.56 -0.86
N THR A 268 -6.98 15.25 -1.33
CA THR A 268 -7.76 14.17 -0.72
C THR A 268 -7.18 12.82 -1.14
N PHE A 269 -7.43 11.76 -0.35
CA PHE A 269 -7.01 10.40 -0.74
C PHE A 269 -7.58 10.00 -2.10
N GLU A 270 -8.85 10.32 -2.37
CA GLU A 270 -9.47 10.07 -3.67
C GLU A 270 -8.72 10.76 -4.83
N GLN A 271 -8.28 12.02 -4.64
CA GLN A 271 -7.49 12.73 -5.65
C GLN A 271 -6.12 12.09 -5.85
N PHE A 272 -5.51 11.55 -4.80
CA PHE A 272 -4.27 10.80 -4.89
C PHE A 272 -4.46 9.47 -5.64
N VAL A 273 -5.49 8.67 -5.31
CA VAL A 273 -5.76 7.39 -5.97
C VAL A 273 -6.02 7.56 -7.47
N ARG A 274 -6.66 8.66 -7.90
CA ARG A 274 -6.84 8.99 -9.32
C ARG A 274 -5.53 9.11 -10.12
N THR A 275 -4.39 9.25 -9.45
CA THR A 275 -3.08 9.25 -10.13
C THR A 275 -2.71 7.88 -10.71
N PHE A 276 -3.32 6.81 -10.21
CA PHE A 276 -3.12 5.42 -10.63
C PHE A 276 -4.08 4.98 -11.76
N ASP A 277 -4.98 5.86 -12.22
CA ASP A 277 -6.01 5.54 -13.22
C ASP A 277 -5.41 5.18 -14.58
N LYS A 278 -4.39 5.94 -15.00
CA LYS A 278 -3.77 5.80 -16.33
C LYS A 278 -2.58 4.85 -16.31
N GLU A 279 -1.57 5.18 -15.51
CA GLU A 279 -0.31 4.45 -15.38
C GLU A 279 0.10 4.44 -13.91
N TYR A 280 0.83 3.41 -13.51
CA TYR A 280 1.34 3.35 -12.15
C TYR A 280 2.65 4.14 -12.02
N PRO A 281 2.83 4.92 -10.94
CA PRO A 281 4.09 5.61 -10.70
C PRO A 281 5.26 4.61 -10.68
N PRO A 282 6.33 4.83 -11.46
CA PRO A 282 7.45 3.89 -11.54
C PRO A 282 8.08 3.58 -10.17
N TYR A 283 8.06 4.57 -9.28
CA TYR A 283 8.40 4.41 -7.88
C TYR A 283 7.11 4.50 -7.07
N SER A 284 6.68 3.42 -6.43
CA SER A 284 5.47 3.40 -5.63
C SER A 284 5.61 2.41 -4.47
N LEU A 285 5.90 2.94 -3.29
CA LEU A 285 6.23 2.15 -2.10
C LEU A 285 5.24 2.44 -0.97
N LEU A 286 4.85 1.38 -0.27
CA LEU A 286 4.16 1.44 1.02
C LEU A 286 5.13 0.96 2.10
N LEU A 287 5.30 1.76 3.14
CA LEU A 287 6.14 1.49 4.31
C LEU A 287 5.28 1.49 5.57
N GLY A 288 5.63 0.64 6.52
CA GLY A 288 5.01 0.56 7.84
C GLY A 288 6.05 0.89 8.90
N ALA A 289 5.76 1.87 9.76
CA ALA A 289 6.58 2.14 10.93
C ALA A 289 5.98 1.38 12.12
N GLU A 290 6.77 0.53 12.78
CA GLU A 290 6.30 -0.47 13.75
C GLU A 290 5.43 0.16 14.85
N GLY A 291 4.13 -0.20 14.84
CA GLY A 291 3.14 0.30 15.80
C GLY A 291 2.85 1.81 15.71
N LYS A 292 3.38 2.52 14.71
CA LYS A 292 3.20 3.97 14.54
C LYS A 292 2.30 4.34 13.36
N GLY A 293 2.13 3.43 12.40
CA GLY A 293 1.26 3.61 11.24
C GLY A 293 2.02 3.59 9.92
N TYR A 294 1.30 3.88 8.84
CA TYR A 294 1.76 3.68 7.48
C TYR A 294 2.13 4.96 6.74
N PHE A 295 3.04 4.82 5.78
CA PHE A 295 3.53 5.88 4.91
C PHE A 295 3.71 5.39 3.47
N THR A 296 3.21 6.16 2.52
CA THR A 296 3.39 5.89 1.09
C THR A 296 4.26 6.94 0.43
N PHE A 297 5.20 6.49 -0.39
CA PHE A 297 5.99 7.32 -1.30
C PHE A 297 5.70 6.91 -2.74
N CYS A 298 5.29 7.86 -3.58
CA CYS A 298 5.20 7.64 -5.03
C CYS A 298 5.93 8.74 -5.81
N ALA A 299 6.58 8.40 -6.92
CA ALA A 299 7.19 9.37 -7.81
C ALA A 299 7.00 9.01 -9.29
N GLN A 300 6.70 10.03 -10.10
CA GLN A 300 6.53 9.94 -11.55
C GLN A 300 7.03 11.21 -12.26
N THR A 301 7.43 11.09 -13.53
CA THR A 301 7.95 12.20 -14.38
C THR A 301 6.98 12.54 -15.51
#